data_AF-A0A452T2F2-F1
#
_entry.id   AF-A0A452T2F2-F1
#
_cell.length_a   1.000
_cell.length_b   1.000
_cell.length_c   1.000
_cell.angle_alpha   90.00
_cell.angle_beta   90.00
_cell.angle_gamma   90.00
#
_symmetry.space_group_name_H-M   'P 1'
#
loop_
_entity.id
_entity.type
_entity.pdbx_description
1 polymer ?
#
loop_
_entity_poly.entity_id
_entity_poly.type
_entity_poly.pdbx_seq_one_letter_code
_entity_poly.pdbx_strand_id
1 'polypeptide(L)'
;MVGLLQAYPPLSLSIFLPEVRSSDPSHLVYIDNAGNLQHPEDKLNFRLLEGIDRFPESVVQVLASGCLQSMLLKSLRMDPVFWDSQGGRQGLERVLRTLARRGRVLLEHIRKHNLTLFRDEAS
;
A
#
# COMPACT_ATOMS: atom_id res chain seq x y z
N MET A 1 10.18 24.02 25.45
CA MET A 1 11.33 23.22 24.99
C MET A 1 10.86 22.28 23.89
N VAL A 2 11.35 22.55 22.68
CA VAL A 2 11.45 21.71 21.47
C VAL A 2 10.28 20.78 21.14
N GLY A 3 9.34 21.30 20.32
CA GLY A 3 8.55 20.46 19.44
C GLY A 3 9.44 19.98 18.28
N LEU A 4 9.76 18.69 18.26
CA LEU A 4 10.36 18.06 17.11
C LEU A 4 9.28 17.97 16.01
N LEU A 5 9.30 18.94 15.11
CA LEU A 5 8.80 18.73 13.74
C LEU A 5 9.62 17.56 13.18
N GLN A 6 9.08 16.35 13.23
CA GLN A 6 9.59 15.29 12.37
C GLN A 6 9.32 15.73 10.94
N ALA A 7 10.36 16.25 10.28
CA ALA A 7 10.35 16.41 8.84
C ALA A 7 10.14 15.01 8.24
N TYR A 8 9.00 14.78 7.60
CA TYR A 8 8.81 13.58 6.79
C TYR A 8 9.84 13.65 5.66
N PRO A 9 10.78 12.69 5.57
CA PRO A 9 11.67 12.67 4.43
C PRO A 9 10.84 12.49 3.16
N PRO A 10 11.24 13.11 2.04
CA PRO A 10 10.54 12.94 0.79
C PRO A 10 10.41 11.45 0.50
N LEU A 11 9.17 10.99 0.26
CA LEU A 11 8.81 9.62 -0.12
C LEU A 11 8.80 8.58 1.00
N SER A 12 8.91 9.00 2.26
CA SER A 12 8.74 8.12 3.41
C SER A 12 7.31 8.24 3.97
N LEU A 13 6.58 7.13 3.98
CA LEU A 13 5.31 7.01 4.69
C LEU A 13 5.59 6.42 6.08
N SER A 14 5.78 7.27 7.07
CA SER A 14 5.94 6.83 8.46
C SER A 14 4.58 6.92 9.15
N ILE A 15 3.84 5.81 9.19
CA ILE A 15 2.62 5.71 9.99
C ILE A 15 3.07 5.40 11.42
N PHE A 16 2.89 6.35 12.34
CA PHE A 16 3.08 6.12 13.77
C PHE A 16 1.75 5.64 14.38
N LEU A 17 1.70 4.40 14.85
CA LEU A 17 0.57 3.85 15.61
C LEU A 17 1.06 3.49 17.03
N PRO A 18 0.36 3.90 18.10
CA PRO A 18 0.70 3.51 19.46
C PRO A 18 0.43 2.02 19.73
N GLU A 19 1.27 1.49 20.62
CA GLU A 19 1.46 0.11 21.09
C GLU A 19 0.19 -0.76 21.27
N VAL A 20 0.36 -2.03 20.88
CA VAL A 20 -0.41 -3.27 21.14
C VAL A 20 -1.79 -3.12 21.80
N ARG A 21 -2.83 -3.40 21.01
CA ARG A 21 -4.11 -3.89 21.54
C ARG A 21 -4.28 -5.36 21.16
N SER A 22 -4.64 -6.17 22.15
CA SER A 22 -5.18 -7.54 22.08
C SER A 22 -5.88 -7.86 20.74
N SER A 23 -5.14 -8.17 19.69
CA SER A 23 -5.67 -8.59 18.40
C SER A 23 -5.67 -10.12 18.36
N ASP A 24 -6.66 -10.68 17.66
CA ASP A 24 -6.68 -12.10 17.31
C ASP A 24 -5.29 -12.50 16.76
N PRO A 25 -4.58 -13.44 17.39
CA PRO A 25 -3.21 -13.80 17.02
C PRO A 25 -3.07 -14.33 15.59
N SER A 26 -4.19 -14.56 14.89
CA SER A 26 -4.23 -14.93 13.48
C SER A 26 -4.07 -13.77 12.48
N HIS A 27 -4.10 -12.51 12.93
CA HIS A 27 -4.00 -11.34 12.04
C HIS A 27 -2.61 -10.72 12.03
N LEU A 28 -2.04 -10.57 10.83
CA LEU A 28 -0.76 -9.90 10.62
C LEU A 28 -0.90 -8.38 10.76
N VAL A 29 -0.03 -7.77 11.57
CA VAL A 29 0.08 -6.31 11.68
C VAL A 29 1.23 -5.82 10.80
N TYR A 30 0.93 -4.85 9.93
CA TYR A 30 1.92 -4.24 9.04
C TYR A 30 2.59 -3.04 9.74
N ILE A 31 3.74 -3.28 10.38
CA ILE A 31 4.53 -2.26 11.07
C ILE A 31 5.76 -1.86 10.24
N ASP A 32 6.32 -0.68 10.56
CA ASP A 32 7.56 -0.16 9.96
C ASP A 32 7.53 -0.05 8.43
N ASN A 33 6.44 0.50 7.90
CA ASN A 33 6.20 0.68 6.46
C ASN A 33 7.04 1.80 5.79
N ALA A 34 8.21 2.16 6.34
CA ALA A 34 9.13 3.18 5.82
C ALA A 34 9.91 2.69 4.57
N GLY A 35 9.21 2.04 3.64
CA GLY A 35 9.77 1.49 2.42
C GLY A 35 9.97 2.54 1.33
N ASN A 36 10.86 2.25 0.39
CA ASN A 36 11.09 3.12 -0.78
C ASN A 36 9.98 2.93 -1.83
N LEU A 37 9.09 3.92 -1.92
CA LEU A 37 7.94 3.92 -2.83
C LEU A 37 8.31 4.19 -4.30
N GLN A 38 9.56 4.57 -4.61
CA GLN A 38 10.02 4.85 -5.97
C GLN A 38 10.60 3.64 -6.70
N HIS A 39 10.76 2.50 -6.04
CA HIS A 39 11.26 1.32 -6.74
C HIS A 39 10.35 1.03 -7.95
N PRO A 40 10.93 0.74 -9.12
CA PRO A 40 10.12 0.46 -10.30
C PRO A 40 9.39 -0.89 -10.19
N GLU A 41 8.40 -1.10 -11.05
CA GLU A 41 7.55 -2.30 -11.09
C GLU A 41 8.30 -3.59 -11.42
N ASP A 42 9.39 -3.51 -12.18
CA ASP A 42 10.27 -4.64 -12.54
C ASP A 42 11.06 -5.19 -11.34
N LYS A 43 11.10 -4.47 -10.22
CA LYS A 43 11.71 -4.93 -8.96
C LYS A 43 10.76 -5.70 -8.06
N LEU A 44 9.52 -5.95 -8.48
CA LEU A 44 8.62 -6.82 -7.73
C LEU A 44 9.18 -8.24 -7.67
N ASN A 45 9.23 -8.81 -6.46
CA ASN A 45 9.65 -10.18 -6.22
C ASN A 45 8.47 -10.99 -5.70
N PHE A 46 8.05 -11.98 -6.48
CA PHE A 46 6.90 -12.83 -6.17
C PHE A 46 7.25 -14.05 -5.30
N ARG A 47 8.50 -14.18 -4.82
CA ARG A 47 8.90 -15.31 -3.96
C ARG A 47 8.01 -15.45 -2.72
N LEU A 48 7.54 -14.35 -2.14
CA LEU A 48 6.63 -14.38 -0.99
C LEU A 48 5.22 -14.94 -1.33
N LEU A 49 4.87 -15.01 -2.61
CA LEU A 49 3.61 -15.62 -3.06
C LEU A 49 3.75 -17.11 -3.34
N GLU A 50 4.94 -17.68 -3.28
CA GLU A 50 5.15 -19.12 -3.47
C GLU A 50 4.45 -19.89 -2.34
N GLY A 51 3.54 -20.80 -2.71
CA GLY A 51 2.70 -21.54 -1.77
C GLY A 51 1.44 -20.79 -1.30
N ILE A 52 1.17 -19.59 -1.82
CA ILE A 52 -0.09 -18.87 -1.60
C ILE A 52 -1.03 -19.12 -2.77
N ASP A 53 -2.05 -19.93 -2.53
CA ASP A 53 -2.96 -20.37 -3.60
C ASP A 53 -4.28 -19.57 -3.63
N ARG A 54 -4.52 -18.74 -2.61
CA ARG A 54 -5.80 -18.06 -2.39
C ARG A 54 -5.61 -16.59 -2.01
N PHE A 55 -6.40 -15.70 -2.62
CA PHE A 55 -6.40 -14.27 -2.37
C PHE A 55 -7.80 -13.77 -1.98
N PRO A 56 -7.92 -12.75 -1.10
CA PRO A 56 -9.21 -12.15 -0.79
C PRO A 56 -9.82 -11.53 -2.04
N GLU A 57 -11.08 -11.85 -2.32
CA GLU A 57 -11.78 -11.37 -3.50
C GLU A 57 -11.90 -9.84 -3.49
N SER A 58 -12.21 -9.24 -2.34
CA SER A 58 -12.40 -7.77 -2.25
C SER A 58 -11.13 -7.01 -2.64
N VAL A 59 -9.95 -7.51 -2.26
CA VAL A 59 -8.66 -6.89 -2.55
C VAL A 59 -8.34 -6.99 -4.03
N VAL A 60 -8.61 -8.15 -4.64
CA VAL A 60 -8.42 -8.35 -6.09
C VAL A 60 -9.37 -7.46 -6.89
N GLN A 61 -10.60 -7.25 -6.42
CA GLN A 61 -11.53 -6.31 -7.04
C GLN A 61 -11.04 -4.86 -6.98
N VAL A 62 -10.41 -4.42 -5.89
CA VAL A 62 -9.79 -3.09 -5.81
C VAL A 62 -8.69 -2.94 -6.87
N LEU A 63 -7.81 -3.94 -7.03
CA LEU A 63 -6.77 -3.91 -8.06
C LEU A 63 -7.36 -3.89 -9.48
N ALA A 64 -8.40 -4.70 -9.71
CA ALA A 64 -9.08 -4.79 -11.01
C ALA A 64 -9.86 -3.53 -11.37
N SER A 65 -10.34 -2.76 -10.38
CA SER A 65 -11.10 -1.53 -10.61
C SER A 65 -10.29 -0.40 -11.27
N GLY A 66 -8.95 -0.46 -11.16
CA GLY A 66 -8.08 0.64 -11.61
C GLY A 66 -8.16 1.90 -10.73
N CYS A 67 -8.94 1.89 -9.66
CA CYS A 67 -9.17 3.06 -8.79
C CYS A 67 -8.07 3.27 -7.73
N LEU A 68 -7.09 2.38 -7.61
CA LEU A 68 -6.06 2.44 -6.55
C LEU A 68 -5.38 3.81 -6.45
N GLN A 69 -4.99 4.40 -7.58
CA GLN A 69 -4.36 5.72 -7.60
C GLN A 69 -5.30 6.81 -7.07
N SER A 70 -6.58 6.80 -7.46
CA SER A 70 -7.53 7.84 -7.06
C SER A 70 -7.93 7.70 -5.59
N MET A 71 -8.04 6.47 -5.10
CA MET A 71 -8.30 6.16 -3.69
C MET A 71 -7.14 6.63 -2.80
N LEU A 72 -5.90 6.28 -3.15
CA LEU A 72 -4.71 6.73 -2.43
C LEU A 72 -4.59 8.25 -2.43
N LEU A 73 -4.81 8.91 -3.57
CA LEU A 73 -4.75 10.38 -3.65
C LEU A 73 -5.77 11.05 -2.71
N LYS A 74 -7.01 10.53 -2.66
CA LYS A 74 -8.06 11.03 -1.75
C LYS A 74 -7.67 10.83 -0.29
N SER A 75 -7.16 9.65 0.06
CA SER A 75 -6.76 9.32 1.43
C SER A 75 -5.56 10.18 1.88
N LEU A 76 -4.51 10.28 1.09
CA LEU A 76 -3.29 11.03 1.45
C LEU A 76 -3.54 12.54 1.57
N ARG A 77 -4.52 13.09 0.86
CA ARG A 77 -4.92 14.49 0.99
C ARG A 77 -5.52 14.83 2.36
N MET A 78 -6.03 13.83 3.09
CA MET A 78 -6.63 14.04 4.40
C MET A 78 -5.61 14.37 5.49
N ASP A 79 -4.32 14.12 5.26
CA ASP A 79 -3.21 14.55 6.13
C ASP A 79 -2.49 15.75 5.48
N PRO A 80 -2.78 17.00 5.91
CA PRO A 80 -2.18 18.19 5.32
C PRO A 80 -0.66 18.26 5.52
N VAL A 81 -0.16 17.79 6.66
CA VAL A 81 1.28 17.83 6.97
C VAL A 81 2.04 16.91 6.03
N PHE A 82 1.55 15.68 5.87
CA PHE A 82 2.12 14.77 4.89
C PHE A 82 1.96 15.32 3.48
N TRP A 83 0.75 15.70 3.07
CA TRP A 83 0.44 16.17 1.73
C TRP A 83 1.36 17.30 1.27
N ASP A 84 1.52 18.34 2.09
CA ASP A 84 2.35 19.49 1.77
C ASP A 84 3.84 19.12 1.76
N SER A 85 4.30 18.27 2.70
CA SER A 85 5.68 17.79 2.74
C SER A 85 6.09 17.03 1.47
N GLN A 86 5.12 16.39 0.80
CA GLN A 86 5.35 15.64 -0.44
C GLN A 86 5.17 16.50 -1.70
N GLY A 87 4.99 17.82 -1.60
CA GLY A 87 4.73 18.68 -2.76
C GLY A 87 3.33 18.48 -3.35
N GLY A 88 2.38 18.06 -2.52
CA GLY A 88 0.99 17.81 -2.86
C GLY A 88 0.81 16.80 -4.00
N ARG A 89 -0.16 17.08 -4.87
CA ARG A 89 -0.51 16.17 -5.99
C ARG A 89 0.67 15.91 -6.92
N GLN A 90 1.47 16.93 -7.23
CA GLN A 90 2.57 16.83 -8.19
C GLN A 90 3.69 15.94 -7.66
N GLY A 91 4.11 16.13 -6.41
CA GLY A 91 5.19 15.31 -5.85
C GLY A 91 4.78 13.86 -5.56
N LEU A 92 3.49 13.60 -5.31
CA LEU A 92 2.96 12.24 -5.18
C LEU A 92 2.68 11.53 -6.52
N GLU A 93 2.59 12.27 -7.63
CA GLU A 93 2.07 11.73 -8.89
C GLU A 93 2.86 10.53 -9.42
N ARG A 94 4.20 10.60 -9.35
CA ARG A 94 5.09 9.51 -9.77
C ARG A 94 4.94 8.28 -8.90
N VAL A 95 4.90 8.45 -7.58
CA VAL A 95 4.75 7.34 -6.62
C VAL A 95 3.41 6.64 -6.83
N LEU A 96 2.32 7.41 -6.91
CA LEU A 96 0.99 6.84 -7.09
C LEU A 96 0.85 6.09 -8.41
N ARG A 97 1.43 6.61 -9.50
CA ARG A 97 1.51 5.88 -10.77
C ARG A 97 2.29 4.57 -10.65
N THR A 98 3.41 4.59 -9.93
CA THR A 98 4.27 3.41 -9.72
C THR A 98 3.52 2.35 -8.91
N LEU A 99 2.84 2.73 -7.82
CA LEU A 99 2.00 1.82 -7.03
C LEU A 99 0.85 1.24 -7.86
N ALA A 100 0.18 2.03 -8.68
CA ALA A 100 -0.88 1.55 -9.56
C ALA A 100 -0.37 0.58 -10.64
N ARG A 101 0.85 0.79 -11.17
CA ARG A 101 1.49 -0.17 -12.09
C ARG A 101 1.84 -1.46 -11.38
N ARG A 102 2.41 -1.40 -10.18
CA ARG A 102 2.71 -2.58 -9.36
C ARG A 102 1.47 -3.40 -9.06
N GLY A 103 0.36 -2.75 -8.71
CA GLY A 103 -0.94 -3.42 -8.53
C GLY A 103 -1.41 -4.16 -9.77
N ARG A 104 -1.17 -3.60 -10.97
CA ARG A 104 -1.47 -4.28 -12.25
C ARG A 104 -0.59 -5.50 -12.50
N VAL A 105 0.72 -5.40 -12.27
CA VAL A 105 1.63 -6.55 -12.41
C VAL A 105 1.25 -7.68 -11.45
N LEU A 106 0.87 -7.34 -10.21
CA LEU A 106 0.35 -8.33 -9.25
C LEU A 106 -0.96 -8.98 -9.73
N LEU A 107 -1.90 -8.19 -10.25
CA LEU A 107 -3.16 -8.71 -10.79
C LEU A 107 -2.92 -9.65 -11.99
N GLU A 108 -2.00 -9.29 -12.88
CA GLU A 108 -1.59 -10.12 -14.01
C GLU A 108 -0.96 -11.43 -13.54
N HIS A 109 -0.12 -11.38 -12.49
CA HIS A 109 0.46 -12.57 -11.88
C HIS A 109 -0.64 -13.50 -11.32
N ILE A 110 -1.57 -12.98 -10.52
CA ILE A 110 -2.71 -13.74 -9.96
C ILE A 110 -3.49 -14.45 -11.07
N ARG A 111 -3.81 -13.73 -12.16
CA ARG A 111 -4.54 -14.28 -13.31
C ARG A 111 -3.73 -15.33 -14.07
N LYS A 112 -2.45 -15.07 -14.34
CA LYS A 112 -1.56 -15.98 -15.09
C LYS A 112 -1.38 -17.32 -14.37
N HIS A 113 -1.35 -17.29 -13.04
CA HIS A 113 -1.14 -18.47 -12.21
C HIS A 113 -2.44 -19.13 -11.74
N ASN A 114 -3.61 -18.66 -12.20
CA ASN A 114 -4.93 -19.17 -11.82
C ASN A 114 -5.12 -19.27 -10.29
N LEU A 115 -4.59 -18.30 -9.55
CA LEU A 115 -4.71 -18.27 -8.09
C LEU A 115 -6.18 -18.04 -7.74
N THR A 116 -6.68 -18.81 -6.78
CA THR A 116 -8.10 -18.82 -6.45
C THR A 116 -8.47 -17.62 -5.59
N LEU A 117 -9.73 -17.19 -5.66
CA LEU A 117 -10.26 -16.12 -4.83
C LEU A 117 -11.14 -16.71 -3.74
N PHE A 118 -11.08 -16.15 -2.54
CA PHE A 118 -12.01 -16.48 -1.47
C PHE A 118 -12.77 -15.23 -1.06
N ARG A 119 -14.05 -15.40 -0.73
CA ARG A 119 -14.87 -14.32 -0.19
C ARG A 119 -14.44 -14.05 1.23
N ASP A 120 -13.96 -12.85 1.47
CA ASP A 120 -13.61 -12.34 2.77
C ASP A 120 -14.87 -11.86 3.51
N GLU A 121 -15.02 -12.30 4.77
CA GLU A 121 -16.08 -11.84 5.67
C GLU A 121 -15.83 -10.34 5.95
N ALA A 122 -16.86 -9.51 5.79
CA ALA A 122 -16.76 -8.09 6.10
C ALA A 122 -16.48 -7.92 7.59
N SER A 123 -15.28 -7.44 7.94
CA SER A 123 -14.93 -7.00 9.30
C SER A 123 -15.50 -5.61 9.58
#